data_AF-A0A944S743-F1
#
_entry.id   AF-A0A944S743-F1
#
_cell.length_a   1.000
_cell.length_b   1.000
_cell.length_c   1.000
_cell.angle_alpha   90.00
_cell.angle_beta   90.00
_cell.angle_gamma   90.00
#
_symmetry.space_group_name_H-M   'P 1'
#
loop_
_entity.id
_entity.type
_entity.pdbx_description
1 polymer ?
#
loop_
_entity_poly.entity_id
_entity_poly.type
_entity_poly.pdbx_seq_one_letter_code
_entity_poly.pdbx_strand_id
1 'polypeptide(L)'
;MISTPYEEWQKKSVNRIPFINHALLISVIVVLAAALLWANWAVLDEVTRGEGRVIPSSQIQIIQNLEGGIVEDILVQEGAVVEHGEVLIRLSDTQFISDAKQNRLESLHLLAKIARLTAEVNGGHYKPPAEVVAEHPQFSDSEEYAYKIRESEFNGVIAILEAQRKQRQQELAEMEVNVGNFAESLRL
;
A
#
# COMPACT_ATOMS: atom_id res chain seq x y z
N MET A 1 49.47 -42.79 119.14
CA MET A 1 49.49 -43.99 118.27
C MET A 1 48.65 -43.66 117.06
N ILE A 2 49.28 -43.57 115.88
CA ILE A 2 48.70 -43.10 114.62
C ILE A 2 48.13 -44.30 113.87
N SER A 3 46.91 -44.21 113.35
CA SER A 3 46.40 -45.09 112.29
C SER A 3 45.82 -44.22 111.16
N THR A 4 46.23 -44.52 109.93
CA THR A 4 46.20 -43.66 108.74
C THR A 4 44.90 -43.77 107.91
N PRO A 5 44.56 -42.74 107.10
CA PRO A 5 43.22 -42.57 106.51
C PRO A 5 43.10 -43.08 105.06
N TYR A 6 43.49 -44.34 104.78
CA TYR A 6 43.54 -44.85 103.40
C TYR A 6 42.38 -45.78 102.98
N GLU A 7 41.58 -46.32 103.91
CA GLU A 7 40.51 -47.28 103.55
C GLU A 7 39.21 -46.65 102.99
N GLU A 8 38.98 -45.36 103.23
CA GLU A 8 37.68 -44.74 102.88
C GLU A 8 37.54 -44.34 101.40
N TRP A 9 38.65 -44.17 100.67
CA TRP A 9 38.63 -43.65 99.29
C TRP A 9 38.30 -44.71 98.23
N GLN A 10 38.43 -46.01 98.53
CA GLN A 10 38.21 -47.07 97.53
C GLN A 10 36.75 -47.55 97.39
N LYS A 11 35.88 -47.32 98.38
CA LYS A 11 34.47 -47.78 98.33
C LYS A 11 33.49 -46.78 97.69
N LYS A 12 33.95 -45.61 97.26
CA LYS A 12 33.08 -44.52 96.76
C LYS A 12 32.99 -44.38 95.23
N SER A 13 33.67 -45.21 94.44
CA SER A 13 33.72 -45.03 92.97
C SER A 13 32.99 -46.08 92.14
N VAL A 14 32.37 -47.11 92.73
CA VAL A 14 31.89 -48.26 91.92
C VAL A 14 30.36 -48.35 91.79
N ASN A 15 29.53 -47.54 92.47
CA ASN A 15 28.08 -47.81 92.38
C ASN A 15 27.11 -46.62 92.54
N ARG A 16 27.29 -45.53 91.77
CA ARG A 16 26.41 -44.35 91.87
C ARG A 16 26.14 -43.61 90.55
N ILE A 17 25.89 -44.26 89.40
CA ILE A 17 25.34 -43.50 88.25
C ILE A 17 24.37 -44.26 87.31
N PRO A 18 23.19 -44.73 87.75
CA PRO A 18 22.07 -44.98 86.83
C PRO A 18 21.42 -43.68 86.32
N PHE A 19 21.57 -42.58 87.07
CA PHE A 19 20.85 -41.31 86.81
C PHE A 19 21.34 -40.57 85.56
N ILE A 20 22.65 -40.57 85.24
CA ILE A 20 23.20 -39.85 84.07
C ILE A 20 22.80 -40.54 82.75
N ASN A 21 22.73 -41.87 82.71
CA ASN A 21 22.34 -42.59 81.50
C ASN A 21 20.86 -42.36 81.15
N HIS A 22 19.98 -42.30 82.16
CA HIS A 22 18.59 -41.95 81.96
C HIS A 22 18.42 -40.46 81.60
N ALA A 23 19.23 -39.57 82.18
CA ALA A 23 19.23 -38.16 81.79
C ALA A 23 19.63 -37.94 80.32
N LEU A 24 20.60 -38.70 79.81
CA LEU A 24 20.98 -38.68 78.39
C LEU A 24 19.86 -39.18 77.47
N LEU A 25 19.18 -40.27 77.83
CA LEU A 25 18.05 -40.77 77.04
C LEU A 25 16.88 -39.77 77.01
N ILE A 26 16.57 -39.16 78.16
CA ILE A 26 15.51 -38.15 78.23
C ILE A 26 15.87 -36.91 77.42
N SER A 27 17.13 -36.45 77.46
CA SER A 27 17.53 -35.26 76.69
C SER A 27 17.41 -35.48 75.17
N VAL A 28 17.77 -36.67 74.67
CA VAL A 28 17.60 -37.02 73.25
C VAL A 28 16.12 -37.02 72.86
N ILE A 29 15.25 -37.59 73.70
CA ILE A 29 13.80 -37.61 73.47
C ILE A 29 13.24 -36.19 73.43
N VAL A 30 13.66 -35.31 74.35
CA VAL A 30 13.21 -33.91 74.38
C VAL A 30 13.64 -33.15 73.13
N VAL A 31 14.89 -33.33 72.68
CA VAL A 31 15.38 -32.68 71.45
C VAL A 31 14.63 -33.17 70.22
N LEU A 32 14.38 -34.47 70.10
CA LEU A 32 13.59 -35.02 69.00
C LEU A 32 12.14 -34.51 69.02
N ALA A 33 11.50 -34.47 70.18
CA ALA A 33 10.16 -33.93 70.33
C ALA A 33 10.10 -32.44 69.96
N ALA A 34 11.09 -31.65 70.37
CA ALA A 34 11.20 -30.24 70.01
C ALA A 34 11.41 -30.02 68.51
N ALA A 35 12.26 -30.84 67.86
CA ALA A 35 12.51 -30.76 66.42
C ALA A 35 11.24 -31.11 65.61
N LEU A 36 10.47 -32.12 66.03
CA LEU A 36 9.21 -32.48 65.39
C LEU A 36 8.13 -31.41 65.56
N LEU A 37 8.00 -30.82 66.75
CA LEU A 37 7.10 -29.70 67.00
C LEU A 37 7.45 -28.49 66.11
N TRP A 38 8.74 -28.19 66.00
CA TRP A 38 9.22 -27.12 65.14
C TRP A 38 8.95 -27.40 63.66
N ALA A 39 9.23 -28.62 63.19
CA ALA A 39 8.99 -29.03 61.80
C ALA A 39 7.50 -28.95 61.41
N ASN A 40 6.58 -29.18 62.36
CA ASN A 40 5.14 -29.03 62.12
C ASN A 40 4.71 -27.58 61.86
N TRP A 41 5.46 -26.58 62.35
CA TRP A 41 5.20 -25.16 62.08
C TRP A 41 6.12 -24.57 61.02
N ALA A 42 7.15 -25.29 60.59
CA ALA A 42 8.09 -24.81 59.59
C ALA A 42 7.40 -24.77 58.22
N VAL A 43 7.10 -23.56 57.76
CA VAL A 43 6.64 -23.31 56.39
C VAL A 43 7.88 -23.34 55.50
N LEU A 44 7.94 -24.32 54.59
CA LEU A 44 8.98 -24.40 53.59
C LEU A 44 8.53 -23.60 52.35
N ASP A 45 9.08 -22.41 52.17
CA ASP A 45 8.80 -21.58 51.00
C ASP A 45 9.51 -22.16 49.77
N GLU A 46 8.77 -22.90 48.95
CA GLU A 46 9.25 -23.38 47.65
C GLU A 46 9.11 -22.25 46.61
N VAL A 47 10.23 -21.59 46.29
CA VAL A 47 10.26 -20.58 45.22
C VAL A 47 10.57 -21.27 43.89
N THR A 48 9.53 -21.72 43.19
CA THR A 48 9.66 -22.16 41.79
C THR A 48 9.83 -20.94 40.89
N ARG A 49 11.03 -20.71 40.37
CA ARG A 49 11.27 -19.68 39.35
C ARG A 49 10.82 -20.22 37.99
N GLY A 50 9.64 -19.81 37.53
CA GLY A 50 9.21 -20.03 36.15
C GLY A 50 9.68 -18.90 35.24
N GLU A 51 10.43 -19.20 34.18
CA GLU A 51 10.71 -18.22 33.13
C GLU A 51 9.47 -18.02 32.26
N GLY A 52 8.70 -16.95 32.51
CA GLY A 52 7.60 -16.54 31.65
C GLY A 52 8.14 -15.78 30.43
N ARG A 53 8.06 -16.38 29.24
CA ARG A 53 8.31 -15.66 27.98
C ARG A 53 6.99 -15.06 27.49
N VAL A 54 6.89 -13.73 27.48
CA VAL A 54 5.77 -13.03 26.85
C VAL A 54 5.96 -13.12 25.34
N ILE A 55 5.19 -14.01 24.70
CA ILE A 55 5.13 -14.11 23.25
C ILE A 55 3.90 -13.31 22.82
N PRO A 56 4.03 -12.25 22.00
CA PRO A 56 2.88 -11.54 21.48
C PRO A 56 2.00 -12.51 20.68
N SER A 57 0.69 -12.49 20.94
CA SER A 57 -0.29 -13.37 20.28
C SER A 57 -0.52 -13.02 18.80
N SER A 58 -0.08 -11.83 18.36
CA SER A 58 -0.24 -11.33 17.01
C SER A 58 1.04 -11.53 16.18
N GLN A 59 0.88 -12.04 14.97
CA GLN A 59 1.95 -12.11 13.97
C GLN A 59 2.37 -10.68 13.60
N ILE A 60 3.68 -10.40 13.62
CA ILE A 60 4.22 -9.12 13.14
C ILE A 60 3.93 -9.05 11.63
N GLN A 61 3.05 -8.14 11.23
CA GLN A 61 2.76 -7.87 9.82
C GLN A 61 3.65 -6.73 9.35
N ILE A 62 4.52 -7.01 8.38
CA ILE A 62 5.34 -5.98 7.74
C ILE A 62 4.48 -5.35 6.64
N ILE A 63 3.98 -4.14 6.88
CA ILE A 63 3.29 -3.35 5.86
C ILE A 63 4.35 -2.76 4.94
N GLN A 64 4.38 -3.19 3.68
CA GLN A 64 5.23 -2.61 2.63
C GLN A 64 4.34 -1.92 1.60
N ASN A 65 4.70 -0.68 1.23
CA ASN A 65 4.06 -0.02 0.11
C ASN A 65 4.56 -0.63 -1.21
N LEU A 66 3.63 -1.13 -2.03
CA LEU A 66 3.92 -1.74 -3.32
C LEU A 66 4.08 -0.70 -4.45
N GLU A 67 3.59 0.52 -4.25
CA GLU A 67 3.45 1.49 -5.34
C GLU A 67 4.62 2.49 -5.43
N GLY A 68 5.42 2.63 -4.37
CA GLY A 68 6.54 3.57 -4.32
C GLY A 68 6.07 5.04 -4.34
N GLY A 69 6.63 5.87 -3.46
CA GLY A 69 6.25 7.28 -3.36
C GLY A 69 7.05 7.97 -2.25
N ILE A 70 7.12 9.30 -2.30
CA ILE A 70 7.78 10.09 -1.26
C ILE A 70 6.84 10.16 -0.06
N VAL A 71 7.31 9.76 1.12
CA VAL A 71 6.54 9.91 2.37
C VAL A 71 6.41 11.40 2.67
N GLU A 72 5.18 11.88 2.78
CA GLU A 72 4.87 13.26 3.14
C GLU A 72 4.81 13.39 4.66
N ASP A 73 3.97 12.57 5.30
CA ASP A 73 3.79 12.57 6.75
C ASP A 73 3.67 11.15 7.31
N ILE A 74 4.23 10.95 8.51
CA ILE A 74 3.98 9.76 9.33
C ILE A 74 3.08 10.19 10.47
N LEU A 75 1.88 9.62 10.54
CA LEU A 75 0.80 10.04 11.44
C LEU A 75 0.81 9.31 12.78
N VAL A 76 1.71 8.34 12.95
CA VAL A 76 1.80 7.46 14.12
C VAL A 76 3.20 7.44 14.71
N GLN A 77 3.29 7.17 16.01
CA GLN A 77 4.54 7.07 16.76
C GLN A 77 4.83 5.62 17.14
N GLU A 78 6.10 5.30 17.38
CA GLU A 78 6.51 3.97 17.83
C GLU A 78 5.79 3.59 19.14
N GLY A 79 5.09 2.46 19.14
CA GLY A 79 4.31 1.97 20.29
C GLY A 79 2.88 2.53 20.39
N ALA A 80 2.43 3.33 19.42
CA ALA A 80 1.04 3.75 19.35
C ALA A 80 0.10 2.55 19.08
N VAL A 81 -1.04 2.51 19.76
CA VAL A 81 -2.10 1.54 19.51
C VAL A 81 -2.92 2.08 18.33
N VAL A 82 -3.03 1.28 17.26
CA VAL A 82 -3.72 1.67 16.02
C VAL A 82 -4.93 0.79 15.77
N GLU A 83 -5.98 1.39 15.20
CA GLU A 83 -7.19 0.68 14.81
C GLU A 83 -7.13 0.20 13.34
N HIS A 84 -7.96 -0.79 13.00
CA HIS A 84 -8.01 -1.30 11.64
C HIS A 84 -8.55 -0.23 10.67
N GLY A 85 -7.74 0.16 9.68
CA GLY A 85 -8.09 1.18 8.69
C GLY A 85 -7.63 2.60 9.05
N GLU A 86 -6.92 2.76 10.17
CA GLU A 86 -6.29 4.01 10.55
C GLU A 86 -5.16 4.36 9.56
N VAL A 87 -5.12 5.63 9.12
CA VAL A 87 -4.10 6.10 8.19
C VAL A 87 -2.78 6.30 8.95
N LEU A 88 -1.81 5.44 8.68
CA LEU A 88 -0.52 5.46 9.37
C LEU A 88 0.48 6.42 8.70
N ILE A 89 0.45 6.50 7.37
CA ILE A 89 1.42 7.24 6.56
C ILE A 89 0.65 7.90 5.41
N ARG A 90 0.98 9.16 5.12
CA ARG A 90 0.55 9.87 3.91
C ARG A 90 1.71 9.95 2.94
N LEU A 91 1.47 9.55 1.70
CA LEU A 91 2.41 9.72 0.60
C LEU A 91 2.09 11.00 -0.15
N SER A 92 3.11 11.65 -0.74
CA SER A 92 2.90 12.85 -1.54
C SER A 92 2.22 12.48 -2.86
N ASP A 93 0.98 12.94 -3.02
CA ASP A 93 0.17 12.69 -4.22
C ASP A 93 0.54 13.61 -5.39
N THR A 94 1.55 14.48 -5.24
CA THR A 94 1.85 15.54 -6.23
C THR A 94 2.11 15.00 -7.63
N GLN A 95 2.88 13.91 -7.74
CA GLN A 95 3.17 13.27 -9.02
C GLN A 95 1.93 12.58 -9.59
N PHE A 96 1.20 11.82 -8.78
CA PHE A 96 -0.01 11.11 -9.19
C PHE A 96 -1.12 12.05 -9.65
N ILE A 97 -1.31 13.17 -8.94
CA ILE A 97 -2.27 14.21 -9.31
C ILE A 97 -1.86 14.85 -10.64
N SER A 98 -0.57 15.10 -10.85
CA SER A 98 -0.06 15.68 -12.10
C SER A 98 -0.29 14.72 -13.28
N ASP A 99 0.02 13.44 -13.12
CA ASP A 99 -0.15 12.42 -14.15
C ASP A 99 -1.64 12.20 -14.46
N ALA A 100 -2.50 12.13 -13.43
CA ALA A 100 -3.95 12.03 -13.61
C ALA A 100 -4.52 13.24 -14.36
N LYS A 101 -4.07 14.46 -14.01
CA LYS A 101 -4.48 15.68 -14.70
C LYS A 101 -4.00 15.69 -16.15
N GLN A 102 -2.78 15.26 -16.42
CA GLN A 102 -2.26 15.19 -17.79
C GLN A 102 -3.01 14.17 -18.64
N ASN A 103 -3.26 12.98 -18.10
CA ASN A 103 -4.08 11.96 -18.77
C ASN A 103 -5.50 12.45 -19.04
N ARG A 104 -6.09 13.22 -18.10
CA ARG A 104 -7.40 13.82 -18.30
C ARG A 104 -7.40 14.85 -19.44
N LEU A 105 -6.40 15.72 -19.50
CA LEU A 105 -6.25 16.68 -20.59
C LEU A 105 -6.09 15.99 -21.95
N GLU A 106 -5.26 14.95 -22.01
CA GLU A 106 -5.05 14.17 -23.23
C GLU A 106 -6.34 13.47 -23.68
N SER A 107 -7.07 12.87 -22.73
CA SER A 107 -8.38 12.26 -23.00
C SER A 107 -9.37 13.25 -23.62
N LEU A 108 -9.49 14.45 -23.06
CA LEU A 108 -10.39 15.49 -23.58
C LEU A 108 -9.97 15.97 -24.98
N HIS A 109 -8.68 16.17 -25.19
CA HIS A 109 -8.15 16.53 -26.51
C HIS A 109 -8.46 15.45 -27.56
N LEU A 110 -8.25 14.18 -27.22
CA LEU A 110 -8.57 13.05 -28.09
C LEU A 110 -10.06 12.94 -28.38
N LEU A 111 -10.93 13.17 -27.39
CA LEU A 111 -12.38 13.19 -27.59
C LEU A 111 -12.80 14.27 -28.60
N ALA A 112 -12.24 15.48 -28.47
CA ALA A 112 -12.51 16.57 -29.41
C ALA A 112 -12.06 16.20 -30.84
N LYS A 113 -10.87 15.59 -30.96
CA LYS A 113 -10.31 15.14 -32.24
C LYS A 113 -11.12 14.00 -32.87
N ILE A 114 -11.58 13.03 -32.08
CA ILE A 114 -12.44 11.93 -32.56
C ILE A 114 -13.75 12.50 -33.12
N ALA A 115 -14.36 13.45 -32.42
CA ALA A 115 -15.58 14.10 -32.88
C ALA A 115 -15.37 14.82 -34.22
N ARG A 116 -14.23 15.51 -34.41
CA ARG A 116 -13.89 16.12 -35.70
C ARG A 116 -13.68 15.09 -36.80
N LEU A 117 -12.87 14.07 -36.55
CA LEU A 117 -12.57 13.05 -37.55
C LEU A 117 -13.84 12.29 -37.97
N THR A 118 -14.75 12.05 -37.02
CA THR A 118 -16.03 11.40 -37.31
C THR A 118 -16.94 12.30 -38.14
N ALA A 119 -16.92 13.62 -37.89
CA ALA A 119 -17.62 14.60 -38.72
C ALA A 119 -17.05 14.65 -40.16
N GLU A 120 -15.72 14.69 -40.30
CA GLU A 120 -15.03 14.67 -41.60
C GLU A 120 -15.34 13.40 -42.40
N VAL A 121 -15.32 12.22 -41.77
CA VAL A 121 -15.58 10.94 -42.45
C VAL A 121 -17.03 10.83 -42.90
N ASN A 122 -17.98 11.25 -42.05
CA ASN A 122 -19.40 11.14 -42.36
C ASN A 122 -19.92 12.29 -43.23
N GLY A 123 -19.09 13.28 -43.56
CA GLY A 123 -19.51 14.50 -44.26
C GLY A 123 -20.52 15.34 -43.46
N GLY A 124 -20.53 15.19 -42.13
CA GLY A 124 -21.43 15.90 -41.23
C GLY A 124 -20.72 17.05 -40.52
N HIS A 125 -21.48 17.92 -39.86
CA HIS A 125 -20.92 19.04 -39.08
C HIS A 125 -20.25 18.56 -37.79
N TYR A 126 -19.17 19.25 -37.41
CA TYR A 126 -18.53 19.05 -36.12
C TYR A 126 -19.53 19.34 -34.99
N LYS A 127 -19.71 18.36 -34.09
CA LYS A 127 -20.50 18.50 -32.86
C LYS A 127 -19.57 18.27 -31.69
N PRO A 128 -19.27 19.32 -30.90
CA PRO A 128 -18.32 19.17 -29.81
C PRO A 128 -18.92 18.31 -28.68
N PRO A 129 -18.14 17.37 -28.11
CA PRO A 129 -18.58 16.59 -26.96
C PRO A 129 -18.86 17.49 -25.74
N ALA A 130 -19.98 17.26 -25.05
CA ALA A 130 -20.38 18.07 -23.89
C ALA A 130 -19.32 18.10 -22.77
N GLU A 131 -18.62 16.98 -22.59
CA GLU A 131 -17.54 16.83 -21.61
C GLU A 131 -16.34 17.77 -21.89
N VAL A 132 -15.97 17.92 -23.17
CA VAL A 132 -14.89 18.82 -23.59
C VAL A 132 -15.31 20.27 -23.43
N VAL A 133 -16.55 20.61 -23.81
CA VAL A 133 -17.08 21.98 -23.68
C VAL A 133 -17.18 22.41 -22.21
N ALA A 134 -17.50 21.48 -21.30
CA ALA A 134 -17.63 21.78 -19.88
C ALA A 134 -16.27 22.01 -19.20
N GLU A 135 -15.25 21.18 -19.48
CA GLU A 135 -13.96 21.25 -18.79
C GLU A 135 -12.93 22.13 -19.50
N HIS A 136 -12.82 22.02 -20.83
CA HIS A 136 -11.79 22.68 -21.63
C HIS A 136 -12.34 23.17 -22.99
N PRO A 137 -13.12 24.27 -23.01
CA PRO A 137 -13.73 24.82 -24.23
C PRO A 137 -12.72 25.08 -25.36
N GLN A 138 -11.52 25.54 -25.00
CA GLN A 138 -10.43 25.81 -25.92
C GLN A 138 -10.08 24.64 -26.87
N PHE A 139 -10.22 23.39 -26.42
CA PHE A 139 -9.97 22.22 -27.26
C PHE A 139 -11.08 22.06 -28.31
N SER A 140 -12.33 22.23 -27.90
CA SER A 140 -13.48 22.26 -28.82
C SER A 140 -13.32 23.36 -29.87
N ASP A 141 -13.01 24.58 -29.43
CA ASP A 141 -12.88 25.74 -30.32
C ASP A 141 -11.76 25.55 -31.36
N SER A 142 -10.61 25.01 -30.91
CA SER A 142 -9.48 24.74 -31.80
C SER A 142 -9.80 23.67 -32.86
N GLU A 143 -10.51 22.62 -32.49
CA GLU A 143 -10.89 21.55 -33.41
C GLU A 143 -12.02 21.99 -34.35
N GLU A 144 -12.96 22.82 -33.88
CA GLU A 144 -13.98 23.42 -34.73
C GLU A 144 -13.36 24.34 -35.80
N TYR A 145 -12.38 25.15 -35.42
CA TYR A 145 -11.65 26.00 -36.36
C TYR A 145 -10.89 25.16 -37.38
N ALA A 146 -10.19 24.11 -36.95
CA ALA A 146 -9.49 23.18 -37.84
C ALA A 146 -10.46 22.48 -38.82
N TYR A 147 -11.64 22.07 -38.34
CA TYR A 147 -12.69 21.48 -39.17
C TYR A 147 -13.14 22.43 -40.28
N LYS A 148 -13.45 23.69 -39.93
CA LYS A 148 -13.91 24.72 -40.88
C LYS A 148 -12.88 25.01 -41.98
N ILE A 149 -11.59 25.08 -41.60
CA ILE A 149 -10.51 25.22 -42.58
C ILE A 149 -10.53 24.05 -43.55
N ARG A 150 -10.57 22.83 -43.02
CA ARG A 150 -10.48 21.62 -43.85
C ARG A 150 -11.67 21.44 -44.77
N GLU A 151 -12.86 21.78 -44.31
CA GLU A 151 -14.08 21.85 -45.13
C GLU A 151 -13.92 22.86 -46.28
N SER A 152 -13.39 24.06 -45.99
CA SER A 152 -13.15 25.07 -47.01
C SER A 152 -12.10 24.65 -48.05
N GLU A 153 -11.03 23.99 -47.62
CA GLU A 153 -10.00 23.44 -48.51
C GLU A 153 -10.58 22.36 -49.42
N PHE A 154 -11.35 21.44 -48.84
CA PHE A 154 -12.01 20.37 -49.58
C PHE A 154 -12.94 20.93 -50.66
N ASN A 155 -13.78 21.90 -50.30
CA ASN A 155 -14.67 22.58 -51.25
C ASN A 155 -13.89 23.35 -52.32
N GLY A 156 -12.76 23.96 -51.97
CA GLY A 156 -11.86 24.60 -52.91
C GLY A 156 -11.30 23.63 -53.95
N VAL A 157 -10.88 22.44 -53.52
CA VAL A 157 -10.41 21.38 -54.43
C VAL A 157 -11.52 20.92 -55.37
N ILE A 158 -12.74 20.70 -54.85
CA ILE A 158 -13.89 20.34 -55.68
C ILE A 158 -14.17 21.42 -56.73
N ALA A 159 -14.18 22.70 -56.35
CA ALA A 159 -14.41 23.81 -57.28
C ALA A 159 -13.36 23.87 -58.40
N ILE A 160 -12.08 23.62 -58.09
CA ILE A 160 -11.00 23.57 -59.09
C ILE A 160 -11.21 22.40 -60.05
N LEU A 161 -11.54 21.21 -59.52
CA LEU A 161 -11.78 20.01 -60.33
C LEU A 161 -12.99 20.19 -61.26
N GLU A 162 -14.05 20.84 -60.79
CA GLU A 162 -15.22 21.18 -61.60
C GLU A 162 -14.88 22.17 -62.72
N ALA A 163 -14.07 23.19 -62.42
CA ALA A 163 -13.59 24.13 -63.43
C ALA A 163 -12.76 23.44 -64.52
N GLN A 164 -11.84 22.54 -64.13
CA GLN A 164 -11.05 21.75 -65.08
C GLN A 164 -11.93 20.81 -65.91
N ARG A 165 -12.91 20.15 -65.30
CA ARG A 165 -13.87 19.30 -66.02
C ARG A 165 -14.62 20.11 -67.07
N LYS A 166 -15.11 21.30 -66.70
CA LYS A 166 -15.84 22.19 -67.61
C LYS A 166 -14.96 22.65 -68.77
N GLN A 167 -13.72 23.05 -68.50
CA GLN A 167 -12.77 23.44 -69.54
C GLN A 167 -12.52 22.31 -70.53
N ARG A 168 -12.26 21.09 -70.04
CA ARG A 168 -12.03 19.91 -70.91
C ARG A 168 -13.26 19.56 -71.76
N GLN A 169 -14.46 19.75 -71.23
CA GLN A 169 -15.69 19.55 -72.02
C GLN A 169 -15.84 20.59 -73.13
N GLN A 170 -15.44 21.85 -72.87
CA GLN A 170 -15.44 22.90 -73.90
C GLN A 170 -14.41 22.61 -74.99
N GLU A 171 -13.20 22.21 -74.61
CA GLU A 171 -12.15 21.81 -75.56
C GLU A 171 -12.61 20.63 -76.45
N LEU A 172 -13.29 19.62 -75.88
CA LEU A 172 -13.86 18.52 -76.66
C LEU A 172 -14.94 18.99 -77.64
N ALA A 173 -15.84 19.88 -77.20
CA ALA A 173 -16.88 20.43 -78.07
C ALA A 173 -16.28 21.24 -79.23
N GLU A 174 -15.22 22.02 -78.98
CA GLU A 174 -14.48 22.74 -80.01
C GLU A 174 -13.78 21.79 -80.99
N MET A 175 -13.18 20.71 -80.49
CA MET A 175 -12.55 19.68 -81.32
C MET A 175 -13.57 18.98 -82.23
N GLU A 176 -14.76 18.64 -81.73
CA GLU A 176 -15.85 18.06 -82.54
C GLU A 176 -16.29 18.99 -83.67
N VAL A 177 -16.44 20.29 -83.37
CA VAL A 177 -16.76 21.31 -84.39
C VAL A 177 -15.65 21.39 -85.44
N ASN A 178 -14.38 21.40 -85.01
CA ASN A 178 -13.24 21.44 -85.93
C ASN A 178 -13.17 20.21 -86.84
N VAL A 179 -13.43 19.01 -86.32
CA VAL A 179 -13.50 17.78 -87.13
C VAL A 179 -14.60 17.87 -88.18
N GLY A 180 -15.78 18.40 -87.82
CA GLY A 180 -16.88 18.64 -88.77
C GLY A 180 -16.47 19.56 -89.90
N ASN A 181 -15.83 20.70 -89.57
CA ASN A 181 -15.35 21.67 -90.56
C ASN A 181 -14.29 21.09 -91.50
N PHE A 182 -13.34 20.30 -90.98
CA PHE A 182 -12.33 19.65 -91.82
C PHE A 182 -12.95 18.63 -92.78
N ALA A 183 -13.94 17.86 -92.34
CA ALA A 183 -14.66 16.91 -93.18
C ALA A 183 -15.45 17.61 -94.31
N GLU A 184 -15.99 18.80 -94.06
CA GLU A 184 -16.66 19.62 -95.06
C GLU A 184 -15.69 20.20 -96.09
N SER A 185 -14.51 20.65 -95.64
CA SER A 185 -13.47 21.22 -96.53
C SER A 185 -12.85 20.22 -97.51
N LEU A 186 -12.83 18.92 -97.16
CA LEU A 186 -12.29 17.85 -98.02
C LEU A 186 -13.30 17.35 -99.07
N ARG A 187 -14.54 17.86 -99.05
CA ARG A 187 -15.64 17.42 -99.92
C ARG A 187 -15.84 18.31 -101.15
N LEU A 188 -15.07 19.41 -101.25
CA LEU A 188 -14.98 20.34 -102.37
C LEU A 188 -13.71 20.07 -103.19
#